data_AF-A0A147B838-F1
#
_entry.id   AF-A0A147B838-F1
#
_cell.length_a   1.000
_cell.length_b   1.000
_cell.length_c   1.000
_cell.angle_alpha   90.00
_cell.angle_beta   90.00
_cell.angle_gamma   90.00
#
_symmetry.space_group_name_H-M   'P 1'
#
loop_
_entity.id
_entity.type
_entity.pdbx_description
1 polymer ?
#
loop_
_entity_poly.entity_id
_entity_poly.type
_entity_poly.pdbx_seq_one_letter_code
_entity_poly.pdbx_strand_id
1 'polypeptide(L)'
;QLPSDVQEQVKKLTNEINDLCIEFTRVLNEEISTIEFTEQELEGVPQDLIKSFALTESGKRKVTMKPPHYMPVMKYAKNPETRRRMGFAYGTRCLENVPTIEKLSQLRHKKAALLGYADNVSFVTELLMAKTRDTVHDFLTDLAEKLQPLWQKEKEVLLKLKEEECQQLAGILSLDTVLARMFEIYEQLLGLEFKKVQDVKLWHPEATLYEVNDTATGGHLGFFILDLFPREGKYSHFCNFSLQPGCFKPDGTRQLTTVALLCNFPAPRRTSPLCLPMRRWRQSFTNLATQCTTSAAGLLWPFLLARRPRETS
;
A
#
# COMPACT_ATOMS: atom_id res chain seq x y z
N GLN A 1 -13.58 -35.79 -8.62
CA GLN A 1 -14.48 -34.66 -8.28
C GLN A 1 -14.92 -34.83 -6.84
N LEU A 2 -15.01 -33.75 -6.06
CA LEU A 2 -15.45 -33.81 -4.66
C LEU A 2 -16.95 -34.18 -4.57
N PRO A 3 -17.41 -34.84 -3.50
CA PRO A 3 -18.83 -35.08 -3.25
C PRO A 3 -19.66 -33.78 -3.26
N SER A 4 -20.92 -33.85 -3.72
CA SER A 4 -21.79 -32.67 -3.90
C SER A 4 -22.06 -31.92 -2.59
N ASP A 5 -22.21 -32.64 -1.49
CA ASP A 5 -22.37 -32.13 -0.13
C ASP A 5 -21.14 -31.35 0.35
N VAL A 6 -19.94 -31.86 0.05
CA VAL A 6 -18.67 -31.17 0.37
C VAL A 6 -18.54 -29.88 -0.45
N GLN A 7 -18.91 -29.91 -1.74
CA GLN A 7 -18.90 -28.71 -2.59
C GLN A 7 -19.83 -27.61 -2.05
N GLU A 8 -21.03 -27.98 -1.60
CA GLU A 8 -21.99 -27.04 -1.01
C GLU A 8 -21.47 -26.43 0.30
N GLN A 9 -20.87 -27.24 1.17
CA GLN A 9 -20.24 -26.76 2.40
C GLN A 9 -19.07 -25.79 2.13
N VAL A 10 -18.20 -26.13 1.17
CA VAL A 10 -17.08 -25.26 0.77
C VAL A 10 -17.59 -23.93 0.20
N LYS A 11 -18.67 -23.95 -0.59
CA LYS A 11 -19.31 -22.74 -1.12
C LYS A 11 -19.85 -21.85 0.02
N LYS A 12 -20.57 -22.44 0.98
CA LYS A 12 -21.09 -21.72 2.14
C LYS A 12 -19.98 -21.07 2.98
N LEU A 13 -18.93 -21.84 3.30
CA LEU A 13 -17.78 -21.32 4.03
C LEU A 13 -17.06 -20.21 3.28
N THR A 14 -16.95 -20.31 1.96
CA THR A 14 -16.29 -19.28 1.13
C THR A 14 -17.06 -17.96 1.17
N ASN A 15 -18.38 -18.01 1.07
CA ASN A 15 -19.21 -16.80 1.18
C ASN A 15 -19.07 -16.17 2.56
N GLU A 16 -19.17 -16.96 3.64
CA GLU A 16 -19.03 -16.45 5.00
C GLU A 16 -17.65 -15.84 5.27
N ILE A 17 -16.57 -16.46 4.75
CA ILE A 17 -15.22 -15.89 4.82
C ILE A 17 -15.14 -14.55 4.08
N ASN A 18 -15.74 -14.44 2.89
CA ASN A 18 -15.73 -13.20 2.11
C ASN A 18 -16.49 -12.08 2.84
N ASP A 19 -17.67 -12.38 3.37
CA ASP A 19 -18.48 -11.42 4.12
C ASP A 19 -17.72 -10.90 5.35
N LEU A 20 -17.06 -11.78 6.11
CA LEU A 20 -16.23 -11.40 7.25
C LEU A 20 -14.99 -10.60 6.84
N CYS A 21 -14.40 -10.85 5.67
CA CYS A 21 -13.28 -10.05 5.15
C CYS A 21 -13.72 -8.63 4.75
N ILE A 22 -14.91 -8.51 4.15
CA ILE A 22 -15.52 -7.21 3.83
C ILE A 22 -15.78 -6.46 5.13
N GLU A 23 -16.40 -7.11 6.11
CA GLU A 23 -16.69 -6.50 7.41
C GLU A 23 -15.42 -6.05 8.14
N PHE A 24 -14.39 -6.90 8.19
CA PHE A 24 -13.09 -6.55 8.76
C PHE A 24 -12.50 -5.28 8.13
N THR A 25 -12.58 -5.19 6.79
CA THR A 25 -12.07 -4.04 6.02
C THR A 25 -12.93 -2.80 6.24
N ARG A 26 -14.26 -2.96 6.31
CA ARG A 26 -15.23 -1.90 6.58
C ARG A 26 -14.95 -1.23 7.91
N VAL A 27 -14.83 -2.03 8.98
CA VAL A 27 -14.49 -1.57 10.34
C VAL A 27 -13.20 -0.73 10.35
N LEU A 28 -12.14 -1.18 9.66
CA LEU A 28 -10.87 -0.44 9.59
C LEU A 28 -11.00 0.89 8.82
N ASN A 29 -11.81 0.91 7.76
CA ASN A 29 -12.00 2.10 6.93
C ASN A 29 -12.92 3.13 7.59
N GLU A 30 -13.97 2.69 8.27
CA GLU A 30 -14.92 3.54 8.99
C GLU A 30 -14.40 4.00 10.37
N GLU A 31 -13.26 3.47 10.82
CA GLU A 31 -12.65 3.89 12.08
C GLU A 31 -12.30 5.40 12.08
N ILE A 32 -12.94 6.16 12.96
CA ILE A 32 -12.79 7.61 13.11
C ILE A 32 -12.22 8.02 14.47
N SER A 33 -11.54 7.11 15.18
CA SER A 33 -11.01 7.41 16.51
C SER A 33 -10.04 8.57 16.43
N THR A 34 -10.19 9.48 17.40
CA THR A 34 -9.35 10.67 17.51
C THR A 34 -8.74 10.77 18.90
N ILE A 35 -7.58 11.39 18.98
CA ILE A 35 -6.97 11.80 20.23
C ILE A 35 -6.75 13.30 20.22
N GLU A 36 -7.00 13.91 21.36
CA GLU A 36 -6.83 15.33 21.56
C GLU A 36 -5.43 15.64 22.11
N PHE A 37 -4.77 16.61 21.46
CA PHE A 37 -3.48 17.15 21.90
C PHE A 37 -3.52 18.68 21.90
N THR A 38 -2.77 19.30 22.81
CA THR A 38 -2.47 20.72 22.74
C THR A 38 -1.47 20.99 21.61
N GLU A 39 -1.36 22.24 21.14
CA GLU A 39 -0.34 22.59 20.13
C GLU A 39 1.09 22.42 20.67
N GLN A 40 1.28 22.57 21.99
CA GLN A 40 2.55 22.29 22.68
C GLN A 40 2.91 20.80 22.64
N GLU A 41 1.92 19.91 22.83
CA GLU A 41 2.13 18.46 22.73
C GLU A 41 2.49 18.02 21.30
N LEU A 42 2.16 18.82 20.28
CA LEU A 42 2.45 18.57 18.87
C LEU A 42 3.72 19.26 18.37
N GLU A 43 4.60 19.74 19.26
CA GLU A 43 5.85 20.37 18.87
C GLU A 43 6.67 19.49 17.92
N GLY A 44 7.16 20.08 16.82
CA GLY A 44 7.93 19.41 15.77
C GLY A 44 7.07 18.94 14.59
N VAL A 45 5.77 18.73 14.78
CA VAL A 45 4.85 18.45 13.67
C VAL A 45 4.70 19.71 12.80
N PRO A 46 4.73 19.61 11.45
CA PRO A 46 4.56 20.77 10.59
C PRO A 46 3.32 21.58 10.94
N GLN A 47 3.49 22.89 11.12
CA GLN A 47 2.42 23.80 11.55
C GLN A 47 1.20 23.78 10.62
N ASP A 48 1.44 23.58 9.32
CA ASP A 48 0.37 23.40 8.35
C ASP A 48 -0.53 22.22 8.72
N LEU A 49 0.06 21.08 9.10
CA LEU A 49 -0.69 19.89 9.50
C LEU A 49 -1.45 20.12 10.82
N ILE A 50 -0.84 20.80 11.79
CA ILE A 50 -1.52 21.15 13.06
C ILE A 50 -2.77 21.99 12.78
N LYS A 51 -2.67 22.95 11.85
CA LYS A 51 -3.79 23.82 11.45
C LYS A 51 -4.92 23.07 10.71
N SER A 52 -4.64 21.94 10.05
CA SER A 52 -5.74 21.11 9.48
C SER A 52 -6.51 20.31 10.52
N PHE A 53 -5.98 20.12 11.73
CA PHE A 53 -6.70 19.38 12.75
C PHE A 53 -7.87 20.22 13.28
N ALA A 54 -9.04 19.57 13.39
CA ALA A 54 -10.22 20.18 13.97
C ALA A 54 -9.95 20.59 15.43
N LEU A 55 -10.46 21.75 15.82
CA LEU A 55 -10.40 22.24 17.19
C LEU A 55 -11.54 21.64 18.02
N THR A 56 -11.25 21.29 19.27
CA THR A 56 -12.25 20.97 20.29
C THR A 56 -12.73 22.25 20.97
N GLU A 57 -13.85 22.17 21.68
CA GLU A 57 -14.33 23.26 22.55
C GLU A 57 -13.31 23.64 23.63
N SER A 58 -12.47 22.69 24.04
CA SER A 58 -11.36 22.89 24.99
C SER A 58 -10.09 23.51 24.37
N GLY A 59 -10.10 23.85 23.08
CA GLY A 59 -8.96 24.44 22.38
C GLY A 59 -7.85 23.46 21.98
N LYS A 60 -8.09 22.14 22.08
CA LYS A 60 -7.16 21.09 21.66
C LYS A 60 -7.39 20.69 20.19
N ARG A 61 -6.37 20.13 19.56
CA ARG A 61 -6.40 19.61 18.18
C ARG A 61 -6.77 18.13 18.17
N LYS A 62 -7.79 17.75 17.39
CA LYS A 62 -8.19 16.36 17.16
C LYS A 62 -7.31 15.72 16.09
N VAL A 63 -6.47 14.77 16.51
CA VAL A 63 -5.62 13.98 15.61
C VAL A 63 -6.29 12.63 15.36
N THR A 64 -6.53 12.30 14.09
CA THR A 64 -7.13 11.01 13.71
C THR A 64 -6.07 9.92 13.57
N MET A 65 -6.50 8.66 13.62
CA MET A 65 -5.61 7.51 13.41
C MET A 65 -5.32 7.21 11.94
N LYS A 66 -5.85 8.01 11.01
CA LYS A 66 -5.60 7.78 9.59
C LYS A 66 -4.12 8.03 9.26
N PRO A 67 -3.52 7.29 8.29
CA PRO A 67 -2.10 7.42 7.95
C PRO A 67 -1.57 8.83 7.65
N PRO A 68 -2.36 9.78 7.10
CA PRO A 68 -1.93 11.17 6.92
C PRO A 68 -1.68 11.92 8.23
N HIS A 69 -2.33 11.55 9.32
CA HIS A 69 -2.22 12.20 10.63
C HIS A 69 -1.28 11.42 11.55
N TYR A 70 -1.49 10.10 11.67
CA TYR A 70 -0.71 9.23 12.55
C TYR A 70 0.80 9.25 12.22
N MET A 71 1.16 9.04 10.96
CA MET A 71 2.56 8.88 10.57
C MET A 71 3.39 10.17 10.74
N PRO A 72 2.92 11.38 10.35
CA PRO A 72 3.65 12.60 10.66
C PRO A 72 3.80 12.86 12.16
N VAL A 73 2.78 12.56 12.97
CA VAL A 73 2.90 12.71 14.43
C VAL A 73 3.93 11.74 15.00
N MET A 74 3.90 10.47 14.59
CA MET A 74 4.92 9.49 15.03
C MET A 74 6.33 9.83 14.57
N LYS A 75 6.47 10.52 13.44
CA LYS A 75 7.77 10.85 12.86
C LYS A 75 8.34 12.17 13.38
N TYR A 76 7.53 13.21 13.51
CA TYR A 76 7.99 14.58 13.73
C TYR A 76 7.67 15.13 15.12
N ALA A 77 6.68 14.58 15.83
CA ALA A 77 6.38 15.05 17.18
C ALA A 77 7.59 14.78 18.06
N LYS A 78 8.12 15.83 18.71
CA LYS A 78 9.27 15.73 19.61
C LYS A 78 8.89 15.15 20.96
N ASN A 79 7.67 15.44 21.42
CA ASN A 79 7.19 14.93 22.71
C ASN A 79 7.04 13.40 22.66
N PRO A 80 7.81 12.65 23.48
CA PRO A 80 7.75 11.19 23.50
C PRO A 80 6.40 10.66 24.00
N GLU A 81 5.73 11.38 24.89
CA GLU A 81 4.42 10.98 25.42
C GLU A 81 3.32 11.13 24.34
N THR A 82 3.42 12.14 23.48
CA THR A 82 2.55 12.26 22.28
C THR A 82 2.72 11.06 21.35
N ARG A 83 3.97 10.67 21.04
CA ARG A 83 4.24 9.48 20.21
C ARG A 83 3.77 8.20 20.89
N ARG A 84 3.94 8.08 22.21
CA ARG A 84 3.48 6.92 22.98
C ARG A 84 1.96 6.79 22.94
N ARG A 85 1.23 7.87 23.24
CA ARG A 85 -0.24 7.91 23.20
C ARG A 85 -0.78 7.57 21.81
N MET A 86 -0.21 8.17 20.77
CA MET A 86 -0.57 7.84 19.38
C MET A 86 -0.24 6.40 19.01
N GLY A 87 0.94 5.90 19.38
CA GLY A 87 1.37 4.53 19.10
C GLY A 87 0.45 3.49 19.75
N PHE A 88 0.11 3.69 21.02
CA PHE A 88 -0.82 2.84 21.74
C PHE A 88 -2.20 2.85 21.06
N ALA A 89 -2.75 4.04 20.85
CA ALA A 89 -4.07 4.18 20.25
C ALA A 89 -4.17 3.58 18.84
N TYR A 90 -3.13 3.74 18.03
CA TYR A 90 -3.06 3.14 16.69
C TYR A 90 -2.94 1.61 16.73
N GLY A 91 -2.21 1.07 17.71
CA GLY A 91 -2.04 -0.37 17.91
C GLY A 91 -3.28 -1.06 18.50
N THR A 92 -4.13 -0.32 19.21
CA THR A 92 -5.38 -0.82 19.80
C THR A 92 -6.62 -0.46 18.98
N ARG A 93 -6.48 -0.15 17.69
CA ARG A 93 -7.64 0.19 16.85
C ARG A 93 -8.44 -1.05 16.53
N CYS A 94 -9.75 -0.86 16.43
CA CYS A 94 -10.68 -1.88 15.96
C CYS A 94 -10.53 -3.19 16.74
N LEU A 95 -10.43 -3.14 18.08
CA LEU A 95 -10.42 -4.36 18.90
C LEU A 95 -11.70 -5.20 18.70
N GLU A 96 -12.78 -4.57 18.24
CA GLU A 96 -14.00 -5.24 17.76
C GLU A 96 -13.77 -6.22 16.59
N ASN A 97 -12.66 -6.10 15.86
CA ASN A 97 -12.28 -7.07 14.82
C ASN A 97 -11.63 -8.34 15.37
N VAL A 98 -11.26 -8.41 16.65
CA VAL A 98 -10.60 -9.61 17.22
C VAL A 98 -11.49 -10.86 17.07
N PRO A 99 -12.79 -10.84 17.44
CA PRO A 99 -13.69 -11.98 17.19
C PRO A 99 -13.82 -12.34 15.70
N THR A 100 -13.80 -11.34 14.81
CA THR A 100 -13.85 -11.56 13.35
C THR A 100 -12.61 -12.30 12.86
N ILE A 101 -11.43 -11.95 13.36
CA ILE A 101 -10.16 -12.65 13.03
C ILE A 101 -10.19 -14.09 13.54
N GLU A 102 -10.63 -14.31 14.78
CA GLU A 102 -10.74 -15.66 15.36
C GLU A 102 -11.68 -16.54 14.53
N LYS A 103 -12.86 -16.01 14.19
CA LYS A 103 -13.83 -16.71 13.34
C LYS A 103 -13.27 -16.99 11.95
N LEU A 104 -12.61 -16.01 11.31
CA LEU A 104 -11.96 -16.19 10.02
C LEU A 104 -10.91 -17.31 10.04
N SER A 105 -10.09 -17.36 11.09
CA SER A 105 -9.08 -18.41 11.27
C SER A 105 -9.72 -19.80 11.33
N GLN A 106 -10.77 -19.97 12.14
CA GLN A 106 -11.50 -21.22 12.27
C GLN A 106 -12.17 -21.66 10.96
N LEU A 107 -12.84 -20.74 10.25
CA LEU A 107 -13.51 -21.05 8.98
C LEU A 107 -12.52 -21.42 7.89
N ARG A 108 -11.37 -20.72 7.81
CA ARG A 108 -10.29 -21.04 6.89
C ARG A 108 -9.70 -22.43 7.16
N HIS A 109 -9.48 -22.78 8.42
CA HIS A 109 -9.01 -24.11 8.79
C HIS A 109 -10.05 -25.20 8.42
N LYS A 110 -11.33 -25.00 8.73
CA LYS A 110 -12.42 -25.92 8.33
C LYS A 110 -12.49 -26.11 6.82
N LYS A 111 -12.40 -25.02 6.05
CA LYS A 111 -12.40 -25.07 4.58
C LYS A 111 -11.20 -25.85 4.05
N ALA A 112 -10.00 -25.62 4.59
CA ALA A 112 -8.80 -26.35 4.19
C ALA A 112 -8.93 -27.86 4.47
N ALA A 113 -9.44 -28.24 5.64
CA ALA A 113 -9.68 -29.63 6.01
C ALA A 113 -10.66 -30.34 5.07
N LEU A 114 -11.77 -29.68 4.69
CA LEU A 114 -12.73 -30.21 3.71
C LEU A 114 -12.12 -30.42 2.31
N LEU A 115 -11.10 -29.65 1.96
CA LEU A 115 -10.37 -29.76 0.71
C LEU A 115 -9.19 -30.74 0.79
N GLY A 116 -9.00 -31.42 1.93
CA GLY A 116 -7.95 -32.43 2.12
C GLY A 116 -6.60 -31.89 2.60
N TYR A 117 -6.54 -30.63 3.04
CA TYR A 117 -5.31 -30.01 3.55
C TYR A 117 -5.25 -30.06 5.08
N ALA A 118 -4.05 -30.24 5.64
CA ALA A 118 -3.83 -30.26 7.09
C ALA A 118 -4.15 -28.90 7.76
N ASP A 119 -3.83 -27.80 7.08
CA ASP A 119 -4.10 -26.44 7.54
C ASP A 119 -4.29 -25.47 6.37
N ASN A 120 -4.75 -24.26 6.68
CA ASN A 120 -4.95 -23.22 5.68
C ASN A 120 -3.63 -22.74 5.04
N VAL A 121 -2.50 -22.85 5.74
CA VAL A 121 -1.20 -22.43 5.20
C VAL A 121 -0.80 -23.35 4.07
N SER A 122 -0.95 -24.66 4.26
CA SER A 122 -0.70 -25.70 3.26
C SER A 122 -1.60 -25.52 2.04
N PHE A 123 -2.89 -25.23 2.26
CA PHE A 123 -3.84 -24.93 1.18
C PHE A 123 -3.41 -23.71 0.34
N VAL A 124 -2.98 -22.62 0.98
CA VAL A 124 -2.59 -21.39 0.27
C VAL A 124 -1.23 -21.54 -0.41
N THR A 125 -0.27 -22.20 0.23
CA THR A 125 1.13 -22.26 -0.23
C THR A 125 1.35 -23.18 -1.42
N GLU A 126 0.47 -24.15 -1.68
CA GLU A 126 0.58 -25.07 -2.83
C GLU A 126 0.74 -24.35 -4.17
N LEU A 127 -0.06 -23.28 -4.37
CA LEU A 127 -0.04 -22.46 -5.58
C LEU A 127 1.08 -21.41 -5.59
N LEU A 128 1.76 -21.19 -4.46
CA LEU A 128 2.84 -20.21 -4.35
C LEU A 128 4.20 -20.84 -4.72
N MET A 129 5.22 -20.00 -4.91
CA MET A 129 6.59 -20.46 -5.14
C MET A 129 7.18 -21.20 -3.93
N ALA A 130 6.74 -20.85 -2.71
CA ALA A 130 7.23 -21.46 -1.48
C ALA A 130 6.77 -22.93 -1.30
N LYS A 131 5.66 -23.32 -1.94
CA LYS A 131 5.06 -24.68 -1.95
C LYS A 131 4.56 -25.23 -0.62
N THR A 132 5.31 -25.09 0.46
CA THR A 132 5.00 -25.71 1.74
C THR A 132 5.12 -24.73 2.89
N ARG A 133 4.49 -25.08 4.01
CA ARG A 133 4.63 -24.38 5.28
C ARG A 133 6.07 -24.39 5.79
N ASP A 134 6.76 -25.52 5.69
CA ASP A 134 8.11 -25.69 6.24
C ASP A 134 9.11 -24.82 5.48
N THR A 135 9.02 -24.77 4.15
CA THR A 135 9.84 -23.86 3.33
C THR A 135 9.69 -22.40 3.77
N VAL A 136 8.46 -21.96 4.07
CA VAL A 136 8.21 -20.58 4.54
C VAL A 136 8.81 -20.37 5.93
N HIS A 137 8.62 -21.33 6.84
CA HIS A 137 9.13 -21.25 8.20
C HIS A 137 10.66 -21.21 8.23
N ASP A 138 11.32 -22.11 7.50
CA ASP A 138 12.77 -22.21 7.44
C ASP A 138 13.37 -20.95 6.82
N PHE A 139 12.78 -20.45 5.74
CA PHE A 139 13.22 -19.20 5.11
C PHE A 139 13.12 -18.00 6.08
N LEU A 140 12.00 -17.84 6.78
CA LEU A 140 11.81 -16.73 7.72
C LEU A 140 12.74 -16.86 8.93
N THR A 141 12.98 -18.07 9.42
CA THR A 141 13.88 -18.34 10.54
C THR A 141 15.32 -18.05 10.17
N ASP A 142 15.82 -18.61 9.06
CA ASP A 142 17.16 -18.36 8.53
C ASP A 142 17.39 -16.87 8.23
N LEU A 143 16.40 -16.19 7.66
CA LEU A 143 16.47 -14.75 7.40
C LEU A 143 16.55 -13.95 8.71
N ALA A 144 15.75 -14.29 9.71
CA ALA A 144 15.78 -13.62 11.02
C ALA A 144 17.15 -13.80 11.69
N GLU A 145 17.70 -15.01 11.68
CA GLU A 145 19.03 -15.31 12.22
C GLU A 145 20.13 -14.53 11.53
N LYS A 146 20.12 -14.47 10.19
CA LYS A 146 21.10 -13.73 9.39
C LYS A 146 21.00 -12.21 9.57
N LEU A 147 19.79 -11.68 9.79
CA LEU A 147 19.57 -10.26 10.03
C LEU A 147 19.85 -9.83 11.47
N GLN A 148 19.90 -10.77 12.43
CA GLN A 148 20.07 -10.47 13.85
C GLN A 148 21.35 -9.64 14.16
N PRO A 149 22.54 -9.93 13.58
CA PRO A 149 23.73 -9.12 13.83
C PRO A 149 23.62 -7.70 13.27
N LEU A 150 22.95 -7.54 12.11
CA LEU A 150 22.71 -6.23 11.51
C LEU A 150 21.71 -5.43 12.37
N TRP A 151 20.65 -6.08 12.85
CA TRP A 151 19.68 -5.48 13.76
C TRP A 151 20.34 -4.98 15.04
N GLN A 152 21.27 -5.73 15.65
CA GLN A 152 21.99 -5.28 16.83
C GLN A 152 22.79 -3.99 16.56
N LYS A 153 23.52 -3.94 15.44
CA LYS A 153 24.25 -2.74 15.02
C LYS A 153 23.32 -1.56 14.78
N GLU A 154 22.23 -1.75 14.02
CA GLU A 154 21.26 -0.68 13.76
C GLU A 154 20.57 -0.20 15.03
N LYS A 155 20.23 -1.10 15.94
CA LYS A 155 19.62 -0.77 17.23
C LYS A 155 20.55 0.08 18.08
N GLU A 156 21.85 -0.24 18.15
CA GLU A 156 22.83 0.59 18.85
C GLU A 156 22.92 2.00 18.26
N VAL A 157 22.95 2.11 16.93
CA VAL A 157 22.91 3.39 16.22
C VAL A 157 21.62 4.16 16.54
N LEU A 158 20.46 3.50 16.51
CA LEU A 158 19.18 4.13 16.83
C LEU A 158 19.08 4.58 18.30
N LEU A 159 19.69 3.86 19.23
CA LEU A 159 19.75 4.27 20.64
C LEU A 159 20.65 5.50 20.82
N LYS A 160 21.82 5.52 20.19
CA LYS A 160 22.70 6.72 20.16
C LYS A 160 22.01 7.90 19.50
N LEU A 161 21.37 7.69 18.35
CA LEU A 161 20.59 8.73 17.68
C LEU A 161 19.41 9.19 18.52
N LYS A 162 18.79 8.34 19.35
CA LYS A 162 17.75 8.77 20.29
C LYS A 162 18.33 9.63 21.43
N GLU A 163 19.57 9.35 21.85
CA GLU A 163 20.32 10.18 22.80
C GLU A 163 20.72 11.53 22.16
N GLU A 164 21.09 11.53 20.88
CA GLU A 164 21.49 12.72 20.09
C GLU A 164 20.30 13.53 19.53
N GLU A 165 19.16 12.91 19.19
CA GLU A 165 17.91 13.57 18.75
C GLU A 165 17.27 14.36 19.89
N CYS A 166 17.56 14.01 21.15
CA CYS A 166 17.29 14.89 22.29
C CYS A 166 18.04 16.23 22.17
N GLN A 167 19.03 16.35 21.28
CA GLN A 167 19.85 17.54 21.13
C GLN A 167 19.65 18.33 19.83
N GLN A 168 19.32 17.77 18.65
CA GLN A 168 18.99 18.64 17.50
C GLN A 168 18.47 17.96 16.21
N LEU A 169 17.66 18.76 15.48
CA LEU A 169 17.50 18.89 14.00
C LEU A 169 16.30 18.29 13.24
N ALA A 170 15.95 18.99 12.16
CA ALA A 170 15.04 18.60 11.08
C ALA A 170 15.51 19.15 9.71
N GLY A 171 15.23 18.43 8.61
CA GLY A 171 15.40 18.84 7.20
C GLY A 171 14.63 17.95 6.21
N ILE A 172 14.15 18.50 5.07
CA ILE A 172 12.95 18.07 4.31
C ILE A 172 13.08 18.22 2.76
N LEU A 173 12.35 17.42 1.95
CA LEU A 173 12.20 17.44 0.46
C LEU A 173 10.72 17.53 -0.02
N SER A 174 10.44 18.14 -1.19
CA SER A 174 9.09 18.41 -1.72
C SER A 174 8.50 17.35 -2.69
N LEU A 175 7.16 17.18 -2.71
CA LEU A 175 6.42 16.16 -3.47
C LEU A 175 6.57 16.30 -5.00
N ASP A 176 6.38 17.50 -5.53
CA ASP A 176 6.39 17.74 -6.98
C ASP A 176 7.75 17.40 -7.59
N THR A 177 8.82 17.78 -6.89
CA THR A 177 10.20 17.43 -7.27
C THR A 177 10.37 15.93 -7.39
N VAL A 178 9.81 15.16 -6.44
CA VAL A 178 10.04 13.72 -6.44
C VAL A 178 9.17 12.99 -7.46
N LEU A 179 7.93 13.44 -7.71
CA LEU A 179 7.11 12.88 -8.79
C LEU A 179 7.76 13.10 -10.16
N ALA A 180 8.29 14.30 -10.42
CA ALA A 180 9.02 14.60 -11.65
C ALA A 180 10.24 13.69 -11.81
N ARG A 181 11.09 13.59 -10.77
CA ARG A 181 12.26 12.71 -10.80
C ARG A 181 11.91 11.23 -10.92
N MET A 182 10.80 10.81 -10.33
CA MET A 182 10.33 9.43 -10.45
C MET A 182 9.98 9.12 -11.91
N PHE A 183 9.16 9.96 -12.57
CA PHE A 183 8.83 9.74 -13.98
C PHE A 183 10.08 9.74 -14.86
N GLU A 184 10.99 10.71 -14.70
CA GLU A 184 12.26 10.76 -15.44
C GLU A 184 13.06 9.43 -15.35
N ILE A 185 13.15 8.85 -14.16
CA ILE A 185 13.85 7.57 -13.96
C ILE A 185 13.16 6.44 -14.74
N TYR A 186 11.83 6.35 -14.70
CA TYR A 186 11.10 5.30 -15.40
C TYR A 186 11.10 5.49 -16.92
N GLU A 187 11.04 6.72 -17.40
CA GLU A 187 11.15 7.04 -18.84
C GLU A 187 12.51 6.59 -19.38
N GLN A 188 13.60 6.90 -18.68
CA GLN A 188 14.95 6.51 -19.08
C GLN A 188 15.19 5.00 -18.96
N LEU A 189 14.75 4.39 -17.86
CA LEU A 189 15.03 2.98 -17.58
C LEU A 189 14.23 2.03 -18.49
N LEU A 190 12.97 2.39 -18.80
CA LEU A 190 12.04 1.51 -19.52
C LEU A 190 11.75 1.97 -20.95
N GLY A 191 12.28 3.12 -21.39
CA GLY A 191 11.99 3.68 -22.71
C GLY A 191 10.54 4.11 -22.86
N LEU A 192 9.96 4.69 -21.80
CA LEU A 192 8.56 5.11 -21.77
C LEU A 192 8.44 6.63 -21.85
N GLU A 193 7.25 7.11 -22.19
CA GLU A 193 6.88 8.52 -22.12
C GLU A 193 5.56 8.64 -21.37
N PHE A 194 5.52 9.47 -20.31
CA PHE A 194 4.31 9.76 -19.54
C PHE A 194 3.72 11.11 -19.94
N LYS A 195 2.58 11.10 -20.64
CA LYS A 195 1.85 12.32 -21.02
C LYS A 195 0.65 12.55 -20.13
N LYS A 196 0.66 13.61 -19.33
CA LYS A 196 -0.49 13.99 -18.50
C LYS A 196 -1.66 14.41 -19.40
N VAL A 197 -2.80 13.75 -19.24
CA VAL A 197 -4.04 14.11 -19.96
C VAL A 197 -4.77 15.19 -19.17
N GLN A 198 -5.13 16.28 -19.85
CA GLN A 198 -5.90 17.38 -19.25
C GLN A 198 -7.40 17.16 -19.43
N ASP A 199 -8.20 17.81 -18.58
CA ASP A 199 -9.66 17.87 -18.67
C ASP A 199 -10.40 16.51 -18.69
N VAL A 200 -9.84 15.51 -18.00
CA VAL A 200 -10.49 14.19 -17.85
C VAL A 200 -11.39 14.17 -16.63
N LYS A 201 -12.63 13.74 -16.83
CA LYS A 201 -13.56 13.46 -15.73
C LYS A 201 -13.23 12.13 -15.07
N LEU A 202 -12.47 12.18 -13.98
CA LEU A 202 -12.21 11.04 -13.10
C LEU A 202 -13.20 11.01 -11.91
N TRP A 203 -13.08 9.98 -11.06
CA TRP A 203 -13.90 9.84 -9.85
C TRP A 203 -13.65 10.95 -8.80
N HIS A 204 -12.55 11.71 -8.92
CA HIS A 204 -12.22 12.83 -8.05
C HIS A 204 -11.43 13.90 -8.82
N PRO A 205 -11.65 15.21 -8.57
CA PRO A 205 -10.96 16.28 -9.29
C PRO A 205 -9.44 16.33 -9.06
N GLU A 206 -8.96 15.82 -7.92
CA GLU A 206 -7.53 15.75 -7.62
C GLU A 206 -6.83 14.50 -8.20
N ALA A 207 -7.59 13.55 -8.77
CA ALA A 207 -6.98 12.43 -9.46
C ALA A 207 -6.45 12.90 -10.82
N THR A 208 -5.30 12.38 -11.25
CA THR A 208 -4.67 12.76 -12.52
C THR A 208 -4.44 11.53 -13.40
N LEU A 209 -4.65 11.67 -14.71
CA LEU A 209 -4.45 10.62 -15.71
C LEU A 209 -3.18 10.89 -16.51
N TYR A 210 -2.40 9.84 -16.76
CA TYR A 210 -1.24 9.86 -17.65
C TYR A 210 -1.42 8.79 -18.73
N GLU A 211 -1.18 9.15 -19.97
CA GLU A 211 -0.95 8.21 -21.06
C GLU A 211 0.49 7.72 -21.01
N VAL A 212 0.69 6.43 -21.22
CA VAL A 212 2.00 5.80 -21.26
C VAL A 212 2.26 5.31 -22.68
N ASN A 213 3.30 5.84 -23.31
CA ASN A 213 3.71 5.47 -24.67
C ASN A 213 5.10 4.82 -24.66
N ASP A 214 5.31 3.90 -25.58
CA ASP A 214 6.63 3.34 -25.88
C ASP A 214 7.39 4.31 -26.80
N THR A 215 8.56 4.77 -26.36
CA THR A 215 9.40 5.70 -27.13
C THR A 215 10.06 5.04 -28.33
N ALA A 216 10.31 3.72 -28.28
CA ALA A 216 10.99 3.01 -29.36
C ALA A 216 10.05 2.72 -30.55
N THR A 217 8.79 2.40 -30.26
CA THR A 217 7.79 2.04 -31.28
C THR A 217 6.78 3.15 -31.57
N GLY A 218 6.69 4.17 -30.70
CA GLY A 218 5.59 5.14 -30.72
C GLY A 218 4.24 4.55 -30.31
N GLY A 219 4.21 3.28 -29.87
CA GLY A 219 2.99 2.56 -29.54
C GLY A 219 2.38 3.00 -28.22
N HIS A 220 1.08 3.30 -28.23
CA HIS A 220 0.34 3.60 -27.01
C HIS A 220 0.12 2.32 -26.18
N LEU A 221 0.56 2.34 -24.92
CA LEU A 221 0.57 1.17 -24.05
C LEU A 221 -0.65 1.14 -23.12
N GLY A 222 -1.12 2.31 -22.69
CA GLY A 222 -2.31 2.46 -21.87
C GLY A 222 -2.26 3.66 -20.93
N PHE A 223 -2.99 3.55 -19.83
CA PHE A 223 -3.30 4.65 -18.93
C PHE A 223 -2.89 4.39 -17.48
N PHE A 224 -2.39 5.44 -16.83
CA PHE A 224 -1.96 5.44 -15.43
C PHE A 224 -2.64 6.56 -14.64
N ILE A 225 -3.41 6.21 -13.61
CA ILE A 225 -4.12 7.17 -12.76
C ILE A 225 -3.37 7.33 -11.43
N LEU A 226 -3.10 8.58 -11.05
CA LEU A 226 -2.56 8.95 -9.75
C LEU A 226 -3.64 9.61 -8.89
N ASP A 227 -3.94 8.99 -7.76
CA ASP A 227 -4.84 9.51 -6.74
C ASP A 227 -4.09 9.62 -5.41
N LEU A 228 -3.49 10.78 -5.17
CA LEU A 228 -2.42 10.92 -4.18
C LEU A 228 -2.86 11.34 -2.79
N PHE A 229 -3.99 12.04 -2.67
CA PHE A 229 -4.37 12.74 -1.43
C PHE A 229 -5.48 12.00 -0.65
N PRO A 230 -5.41 12.00 0.70
CA PRO A 230 -6.42 11.38 1.54
C PRO A 230 -7.72 12.18 1.51
N ARG A 231 -8.83 11.47 1.60
CA ARG A 231 -10.17 12.03 1.77
C ARG A 231 -11.08 11.01 2.43
N GLU A 232 -12.19 11.49 2.97
CA GLU A 232 -13.21 10.61 3.56
C GLU A 232 -13.74 9.62 2.51
N GLY A 233 -13.98 8.37 2.93
CA GLY A 233 -14.42 7.28 2.05
C GLY A 233 -13.34 6.71 1.10
N LYS A 234 -12.13 7.27 1.03
CA LYS A 234 -11.03 6.73 0.20
C LYS A 234 -10.27 5.62 0.94
N TYR A 235 -9.83 4.61 0.19
CA TYR A 235 -8.94 3.55 0.66
C TYR A 235 -7.70 4.11 1.39
N SER A 236 -7.47 3.63 2.62
CA SER A 236 -6.59 4.28 3.59
C SER A 236 -5.10 3.92 3.45
N HIS A 237 -4.77 2.85 2.71
CA HIS A 237 -3.39 2.40 2.49
C HIS A 237 -2.89 2.72 1.07
N PHE A 238 -1.59 2.58 0.85
CA PHE A 238 -1.00 2.74 -0.48
C PHE A 238 -1.26 1.47 -1.27
N CYS A 239 -1.91 1.57 -2.43
CA CYS A 239 -2.33 0.41 -3.20
C CYS A 239 -2.37 0.73 -4.69
N ASN A 240 -2.26 -0.30 -5.53
CA ASN A 240 -2.51 -0.22 -6.95
C ASN A 240 -3.65 -1.16 -7.34
N PHE A 241 -4.61 -0.61 -8.08
CA PHE A 241 -5.71 -1.35 -8.65
C PHE A 241 -5.54 -1.43 -10.16
N SER A 242 -5.60 -2.65 -10.70
CA SER A 242 -5.70 -2.84 -12.15
C SER A 242 -7.17 -2.71 -12.54
N LEU A 243 -7.51 -1.65 -13.28
CA LEU A 243 -8.88 -1.37 -13.70
C LEU A 243 -9.21 -2.10 -15.00
N GLN A 244 -8.26 -2.13 -15.93
CA GLN A 244 -8.38 -2.81 -17.21
C GLN A 244 -7.08 -3.55 -17.53
N PRO A 245 -7.11 -4.87 -17.79
CA PRO A 245 -5.92 -5.61 -18.16
C PRO A 245 -5.53 -5.35 -19.62
N GLY A 246 -4.22 -5.38 -19.89
CA GLY A 246 -3.70 -5.44 -21.25
C GLY A 246 -3.80 -6.86 -21.81
N CYS A 247 -4.58 -7.06 -22.87
CA CYS A 247 -4.75 -8.36 -23.51
C CYS A 247 -5.13 -8.22 -24.99
N PHE A 248 -5.14 -9.32 -25.74
CA PHE A 248 -5.77 -9.35 -27.05
C PHE A 248 -7.23 -9.75 -26.91
N LYS A 249 -8.10 -9.03 -27.61
CA LYS A 249 -9.50 -9.39 -27.76
C LYS A 249 -9.63 -10.57 -28.75
N PRO A 250 -10.76 -11.29 -28.76
CA PRO A 250 -11.00 -12.38 -29.69
C PRO A 250 -10.89 -11.98 -31.17
N ASP A 251 -11.12 -10.71 -31.49
CA ASP A 251 -10.97 -10.13 -32.84
C ASP A 251 -9.50 -9.83 -33.24
N GLY A 252 -8.54 -10.14 -32.37
CA GLY A 252 -7.11 -9.87 -32.56
C GLY A 252 -6.68 -8.44 -32.25
N THR A 253 -7.61 -7.54 -31.90
CA THR A 253 -7.26 -6.16 -31.50
C THR A 253 -6.71 -6.12 -30.09
N ARG A 254 -5.81 -5.17 -29.84
CA ARG A 254 -5.18 -5.00 -28.52
C ARG A 254 -6.06 -4.16 -27.60
N GLN A 255 -6.34 -4.67 -26.42
CA GLN A 255 -6.91 -3.92 -25.31
C GLN A 255 -5.79 -3.23 -24.52
N LEU A 256 -5.93 -1.93 -24.33
CA LEU A 256 -5.00 -1.11 -23.55
C LEU A 256 -5.16 -1.37 -22.06
N THR A 257 -4.06 -1.27 -21.31
CA THR A 257 -4.10 -1.45 -19.85
C THR A 257 -4.46 -0.13 -19.16
N THR A 258 -5.20 -0.21 -18.05
CA THR A 258 -5.50 0.95 -17.19
C THR A 258 -5.28 0.56 -15.75
N VAL A 259 -4.42 1.31 -15.04
CA VAL A 259 -4.09 1.06 -13.63
C VAL A 259 -4.20 2.34 -12.80
N ALA A 260 -4.55 2.21 -11.53
CA ALA A 260 -4.75 3.32 -10.60
C ALA A 260 -3.92 3.15 -9.33
N LEU A 261 -3.01 4.09 -9.07
CA LEU A 261 -2.23 4.17 -7.86
C LEU A 261 -2.93 5.08 -6.84
N LEU A 262 -3.36 4.49 -5.74
CA LEU A 262 -3.94 5.21 -4.60
C LEU A 262 -2.86 5.38 -3.54
N CYS A 263 -2.58 6.64 -3.19
CA CYS A 263 -1.73 7.02 -2.08
C CYS A 263 -2.51 7.91 -1.11
N ASN A 264 -1.89 8.25 0.01
CA ASN A 264 -2.46 9.13 1.04
C ASN A 264 -1.40 10.13 1.54
N PHE A 265 -0.76 10.81 0.59
CA PHE A 265 0.13 11.93 0.86
C PHE A 265 -0.69 13.13 1.33
N PRO A 266 -0.26 13.92 2.32
CA PRO A 266 -1.03 15.10 2.73
C PRO A 266 -1.24 16.06 1.54
N ALA A 267 -2.35 16.80 1.46
CA ALA A 267 -2.56 17.73 0.36
C ALA A 267 -1.56 18.92 0.42
N PRO A 268 -1.07 19.45 -0.73
CA PRO A 268 -0.27 20.68 -0.77
C PRO A 268 -1.13 21.87 -0.32
N ARG A 269 -0.56 22.83 0.41
CA ARG A 269 -1.25 24.11 0.71
C ARG A 269 -0.67 25.23 -0.12
N ARG A 270 -1.49 26.25 -0.43
CA ARG A 270 -1.12 27.43 -1.26
C ARG A 270 0.15 28.16 -0.81
N THR A 271 0.61 27.94 0.42
CA THR A 271 1.75 28.64 1.03
C THR A 271 2.93 27.73 1.40
N SER A 272 2.85 26.42 1.15
CA SER A 272 3.91 25.48 1.58
C SER A 272 3.89 24.20 0.71
N PRO A 273 4.93 23.93 -0.08
CA PRO A 273 5.00 22.72 -0.90
C PRO A 273 5.02 21.48 -0.01
N LEU A 274 4.35 20.41 -0.45
CA LEU A 274 4.19 19.21 0.37
C LEU A 274 5.54 18.52 0.63
N CYS A 275 5.82 18.20 1.88
CA CYS A 275 7.11 17.76 2.36
C CYS A 275 7.09 16.30 2.85
N LEU A 276 7.81 15.38 2.19
CA LEU A 276 7.75 13.94 2.51
C LEU A 276 9.14 13.31 2.77
N PRO A 277 9.24 12.40 3.74
CA PRO A 277 10.50 11.75 4.08
C PRO A 277 10.86 10.57 3.15
N MET A 278 12.16 10.38 2.90
CA MET A 278 12.74 9.40 1.97
C MET A 278 12.25 7.94 2.14
N ARG A 279 11.86 7.51 3.36
CA ARG A 279 11.29 6.16 3.57
C ARG A 279 9.90 5.96 2.93
N ARG A 280 9.04 6.99 2.90
CA ARG A 280 7.74 6.92 2.19
C ARG A 280 7.95 6.82 0.68
N TRP A 281 9.00 7.45 0.17
CA TRP A 281 9.40 7.33 -1.23
C TRP A 281 9.87 5.92 -1.58
N ARG A 282 10.70 5.28 -0.75
CA ARG A 282 11.11 3.88 -1.00
C ARG A 282 9.92 2.92 -1.11
N GLN A 283 8.91 3.04 -0.23
CA GLN A 283 7.70 2.21 -0.34
C GLN A 283 6.94 2.48 -1.65
N SER A 284 6.80 3.76 -2.05
CA SER A 284 6.19 4.13 -3.33
C SER A 284 7.00 3.62 -4.53
N PHE A 285 8.33 3.68 -4.49
CA PHE A 285 9.22 3.14 -5.52
C PHE A 285 9.17 1.62 -5.61
N THR A 286 9.15 0.89 -4.48
CA THR A 286 9.01 -0.57 -4.50
C THR A 286 7.64 -0.98 -5.04
N ASN A 287 6.58 -0.28 -4.66
CA ASN A 287 5.23 -0.52 -5.18
C ASN A 287 5.16 -0.18 -6.68
N LEU A 288 5.72 0.94 -7.12
CA LEU A 288 5.76 1.35 -8.54
C LEU A 288 6.68 0.46 -9.38
N ALA A 289 7.78 -0.06 -8.82
CA ALA A 289 8.68 -0.98 -9.51
C ALA A 289 8.02 -2.36 -9.67
N THR A 290 7.37 -2.85 -8.60
CA THR A 290 6.53 -4.05 -8.67
C THR A 290 5.41 -3.86 -9.70
N GLN A 291 4.79 -2.66 -9.75
CA GLN A 291 3.75 -2.30 -10.74
C GLN A 291 4.28 -2.14 -12.15
N CYS A 292 5.49 -1.62 -12.35
CA CYS A 292 6.14 -1.60 -13.64
C CYS A 292 6.45 -3.02 -14.04
N THR A 293 6.82 -3.95 -13.15
CA THR A 293 6.92 -5.37 -13.52
C THR A 293 5.58 -6.06 -13.74
N THR A 294 4.46 -5.68 -13.11
CA THR A 294 3.14 -6.29 -13.36
C THR A 294 2.48 -5.72 -14.61
N SER A 295 2.59 -4.41 -14.83
CA SER A 295 2.20 -3.74 -16.08
C SER A 295 3.15 -4.12 -17.20
N ALA A 296 4.46 -4.20 -16.95
CA ALA A 296 5.42 -4.77 -17.88
C ALA A 296 5.18 -6.26 -18.06
N ALA A 297 4.70 -7.04 -17.09
CA ALA A 297 4.31 -8.42 -17.33
C ALA A 297 3.02 -8.50 -18.17
N GLY A 298 2.03 -7.64 -17.95
CA GLY A 298 0.88 -7.49 -18.87
C GLY A 298 1.28 -6.99 -20.27
N LEU A 299 2.35 -6.21 -20.36
CA LEU A 299 2.94 -5.70 -21.60
C LEU A 299 3.92 -6.69 -22.26
N LEU A 300 4.65 -7.50 -21.49
CA LEU A 300 5.77 -8.37 -21.91
C LEU A 300 5.35 -9.82 -22.03
N TRP A 301 4.32 -10.29 -21.31
CA TRP A 301 3.83 -11.67 -21.43
C TRP A 301 3.40 -12.00 -22.87
N PRO A 302 2.74 -11.10 -23.62
CA PRO A 302 2.50 -11.31 -25.05
C PRO A 302 3.78 -11.19 -25.90
N PHE A 303 4.76 -10.36 -25.52
CA PHE A 303 6.03 -10.22 -26.24
C PHE A 303 6.99 -11.41 -26.04
N LEU A 304 6.97 -12.05 -24.87
CA LEU A 304 7.74 -13.26 -24.57
C LEU A 304 7.17 -14.48 -25.30
N LEU A 305 5.86 -14.51 -25.56
CA LEU A 305 5.23 -15.50 -26.45
C LEU A 305 5.49 -15.21 -27.93
N ALA A 306 5.54 -13.93 -28.34
CA ALA A 306 5.84 -13.53 -29.72
C ALA A 306 7.32 -13.67 -30.12
N ARG A 307 8.24 -13.81 -29.15
CA ARG A 307 9.67 -14.09 -29.38
C ARG A 307 10.05 -15.57 -29.34
N ARG A 308 9.12 -16.49 -29.07
CA ARG A 308 9.39 -17.89 -29.42
C ARG A 308 9.34 -18.00 -30.94
N PRO A 309 10.38 -18.56 -31.60
CA PRO A 309 10.19 -19.07 -32.94
C PRO A 309 8.94 -19.97 -32.91
N ARG A 310 8.09 -19.85 -33.93
CA ARG A 310 7.21 -20.97 -34.26
C ARG A 310 8.17 -22.11 -34.60
N GLU A 311 8.48 -22.97 -33.63
CA GLU A 311 9.01 -24.29 -33.95
C GLU A 311 7.91 -24.97 -34.76
N THR A 312 8.16 -25.02 -36.06
CA THR A 312 7.42 -25.81 -37.01
C THR A 312 7.65 -27.28 -36.68
N SER A 313 6.65 -27.92 -36.07
CA SER A 313 6.34 -29.35 -36.21
C SER A 313 4.91 -29.61 -35.75
#